data_AF-A0A359H7I6-F1
#
_entry.id   AF-A0A359H7I6-F1
#
_cell.length_a   1.000
_cell.length_b   1.000
_cell.length_c   1.000
_cell.angle_alpha   90.00
_cell.angle_beta   90.00
_cell.angle_gamma   90.00
#
_symmetry.space_group_name_H-M   'P 1'
#
loop_
_entity.id
_entity.type
_entity.pdbx_description
1 polymer ?
#
loop_
_entity_poly.entity_id
_entity_poly.type
_entity_poly.pdbx_seq_one_letter_code
_entity_poly.pdbx_strand_id
1 'polypeptide(L)' 'MWTVVYIAPSMEEADEIKRLLSSEGLLVKIKNIDSSSGMTPNSSIEILVPESEADEAMEIIDSI' A
#
# COMPACT_ATOMS: atom_id res chain seq x y z
N MET A 1 8.44 9.55 8.94
CA MET A 1 8.00 8.19 9.29
C MET A 1 7.33 7.57 8.06
N TRP A 2 7.17 6.24 7.97
CA TRP A 2 6.36 5.60 6.93
C TRP A 2 5.01 5.23 7.52
N THR A 3 3.91 5.53 6.81
CA THR A 3 2.55 5.21 7.25
C THR A 3 1.86 4.32 6.24
N VAL A 4 0.96 3.47 6.71
CA VAL A 4 0.15 2.58 5.86
C VAL A 4 -1.08 3.36 5.39
N VAL A 5 -1.25 3.49 4.08
CA VAL A 5 -2.42 4.17 3.47
C VAL A 5 -3.40 3.21 2.84
N TYR A 6 -2.97 1.97 2.53
CA TYR A 6 -3.82 0.95 1.94
C TYR A 6 -3.35 -0.45 2.31
N ILE A 7 -4.28 -1.40 2.37
CA ILE A 7 -3.99 -2.83 2.59
C ILE A 7 -4.66 -3.61 1.46
N ALA A 8 -3.86 -4.04 0.50
CA ALA A 8 -4.33 -4.81 -0.63
C ALA A 8 -4.50 -6.31 -0.26
N PRO A 9 -5.54 -6.99 -0.77
CA PRO A 9 -5.76 -8.42 -0.60
C PRO A 9 -4.93 -9.27 -1.57
N SER A 10 -4.32 -8.67 -2.60
CA SER A 10 -3.52 -9.34 -3.60
C SER A 10 -2.34 -8.48 -4.06
N MET A 11 -1.29 -9.13 -4.59
CA MET A 11 -0.11 -8.43 -5.10
C MET A 11 -0.42 -7.63 -6.37
N GLU A 12 -1.41 -8.07 -7.15
CA GLU A 12 -1.85 -7.39 -8.37
C GLU A 12 -2.42 -6.01 -8.02
N GLU A 13 -3.38 -5.96 -7.10
CA GLU A 13 -3.98 -4.72 -6.61
C GLU A 13 -2.94 -3.81 -5.92
N ALA A 14 -2.01 -4.40 -5.17
CA ALA A 14 -0.91 -3.65 -4.56
C ALA A 14 0.01 -2.98 -5.60
N ASP A 15 0.29 -3.65 -6.73
CA ASP A 15 1.10 -3.09 -7.81
C ASP A 15 0.35 -1.99 -8.54
N GLU A 16 -0.96 -2.13 -8.76
CA GLU A 16 -1.81 -1.10 -9.36
C GLU A 16 -1.82 0.18 -8.52
N ILE A 17 -2.13 0.08 -7.22
CA ILE A 17 -2.14 1.23 -6.32
C ILE A 17 -0.75 1.87 -6.24
N LYS A 18 0.32 1.05 -6.15
CA LYS A 18 1.69 1.56 -6.14
C LYS A 18 2.00 2.34 -7.41
N ARG A 19 1.64 1.83 -8.59
CA ARG A 19 1.88 2.49 -9.87
C ARG A 19 1.12 3.80 -9.96
N LEU A 20 -0.14 3.82 -9.53
CA LEU A 20 -0.96 5.02 -9.50
C LEU A 20 -0.29 6.11 -8.66
N LEU A 21 0.00 5.81 -7.39
CA LEU A 21 0.64 6.74 -6.47
C LEU A 21 2.04 7.17 -6.96
N SER A 22 2.83 6.24 -7.51
CA SER A 22 4.16 6.57 -8.06
C SER A 22 4.09 7.42 -9.32
N SER A 23 3.00 7.33 -10.11
CA SER A 23 2.77 8.13 -11.30
C SER A 23 2.48 9.60 -10.96
N GLU A 24 1.82 9.83 -9.83
CA GLU A 24 1.57 11.18 -9.29
C GLU A 24 2.82 11.77 -8.61
N GLY A 25 3.89 10.98 -8.48
CA GLY A 25 5.19 11.42 -7.94
C GLY A 25 5.43 11.07 -6.48
N LEU A 26 4.52 10.31 -5.85
CA LEU A 26 4.64 9.92 -4.44
C LEU A 26 5.63 8.77 -4.24
N LEU A 27 6.30 8.76 -3.08
CA LEU A 27 7.15 7.64 -2.69
C LEU A 27 6.32 6.50 -2.06
N VAL A 28 6.37 5.33 -2.69
CA VAL A 28 5.59 4.17 -2.23
C VAL A 28 6.49 2.98 -1.88
N LYS A 29 6.19 2.32 -0.76
CA LYS A 29 6.76 1.02 -0.38
C LYS A 29 5.65 -0.01 -0.25
N ILE A 30 5.88 -1.17 -0.84
CA ILE A 30 5.06 -2.36 -0.62
C ILE A 30 5.71 -3.19 0.47
N LYS A 31 4.90 -3.67 1.43
CA LYS A 31 5.34 -4.58 2.48
C LYS A 31 4.36 -5.74 2.58
N ASN A 32 4.85 -6.92 2.24
CA ASN A 32 4.09 -8.15 2.35
C ASN A 32 4.16 -8.62 3.80
N ILE A 33 3.02 -8.91 4.40
CA ILE A 33 2.98 -9.64 5.66
C ILE A 33 2.92 -11.13 5.33
N ASP A 34 4.09 -11.73 5.13
CA ASP A 34 4.22 -13.17 5.20
C ASP A 34 4.02 -13.58 6.65
N SER A 35 2.90 -14.24 6.94
CA SER A 35 2.60 -14.84 8.23
C SER A 35 3.57 -16.01 8.49
N SER A 36 4.80 -15.68 8.88
CA SER A 36 5.78 -16.62 9.46
C SER A 36 5.38 -17.01 10.89
N SER A 37 4.16 -17.50 11.06
CA SER A 37 3.69 -18.31 12.20
C SER A 37 2.26 -18.70 11.90
N GLY A 38 2.01 -20.01 11.95
CA GLY A 38 0.87 -20.64 11.32
C GLY A 38 -0.49 -19.99 11.56
N MET A 39 -1.35 -20.18 10.56
CA MET A 39 -2.81 -20.12 10.63
C MET A 39 -3.48 -18.78 10.33
N THR A 40 -3.11 -18.13 9.22
CA THR A 40 -4.02 -17.25 8.47
C THR A 40 -3.84 -17.41 6.94
N PRO A 41 -4.90 -17.70 6.17
CA PRO A 41 -4.84 -17.87 4.72
C PRO A 41 -4.80 -16.55 3.91
N ASN A 42 -4.61 -15.40 4.57
CA ASN A 42 -4.73 -14.09 3.94
C ASN A 42 -3.41 -13.33 4.08
N SER A 43 -2.49 -13.53 3.13
CA SER A 43 -1.30 -12.68 2.97
C SER A 43 -1.74 -11.29 2.50
N SER A 44 -2.00 -10.41 3.45
CA SER A 44 -2.29 -9.00 3.18
C SER A 44 -1.01 -8.23 2.86
N ILE A 45 -1.13 -7.26 1.96
CA ILE A 45 -0.01 -6.47 1.47
C ILE A 45 -0.25 -5.01 1.86
N GLU A 46 0.64 -4.48 2.70
CA GLU A 46 0.58 -3.11 3.15
C GLU A 46 1.25 -2.19 2.11
N ILE A 47 0.59 -1.08 1.81
CA ILE A 47 1.11 -0.02 0.95
C ILE A 47 1.41 1.18 1.85
N LEU A 48 2.67 1.59 1.83
CA LEU A 48 3.19 2.63 2.70
C LEU A 48 3.69 3.82 1.90
N VAL A 49 3.47 5.02 2.45
CA VAL A 49 4.03 6.27 1.95
C VAL A 49 4.66 7.05 3.10
N PRO A 50 5.56 8.03 2.85
CA PRO A 50 5.98 8.99 3.85
C PRO A 50 4.78 9.68 4.49
N GLU A 51 4.83 9.88 5.80
CA GLU A 51 3.76 10.54 6.56
C GLU A 51 3.36 11.91 5.97
N SER A 52 4.32 12.65 5.41
CA SER A 52 4.07 13.95 4.75
C SER A 52 3.25 13.85 3.47
N GLU A 53 3.17 12.68 2.85
CA GLU A 53 2.46 12.41 1.58
C GLU A 53 1.19 11.56 1.82
N ALA A 54 0.86 11.25 3.07
CA ALA A 54 -0.22 10.34 3.42
C ALA A 54 -1.61 10.85 3.04
N ASP A 55 -1.84 12.15 3.24
CA ASP A 55 -3.10 12.82 2.92
C ASP A 55 -3.36 12.79 1.41
N GLU A 56 -2.35 13.20 0.62
CA GLU A 56 -2.40 13.20 -0.85
C GLU A 56 -2.57 11.79 -1.42
N ALA A 57 -1.84 10.80 -0.87
CA ALA A 57 -2.02 9.41 -1.28
C ALA A 57 -3.45 8.92 -1.04
N MET A 58 -4.06 9.31 0.08
CA MET A 58 -5.41 8.90 0.43
C MET A 58 -6.45 9.56 -0.49
N GLU A 59 -6.26 10.83 -0.88
CA GLU A 59 -7.11 11.49 -1.87
C GLU A 59 -7.05 10.81 -3.25
N ILE A 60 -5.85 10.39 -3.70
CA ILE A 60 -5.68 9.67 -4.96
C ILE A 60 -6.38 8.30 -4.91
N ILE A 61 -6.26 7.59 -3.78
CA ILE A 61 -6.91 6.28 -3.57
C ILE A 61 -8.44 6.40 -3.45
N ASP A 62 -8.98 7.51 -2.93
CA ASP A 62 -10.44 7.69 -2.87
C ASP A 62 -11.04 8.05 -4.25
N SER A 63 -10.21 8.54 -5.18
CA SER A 63 -10.62 8.95 -6.51
C SER A 63 -10.68 7.82 -7.56
N ILE A 64 -10.34 6.58 -7.20
CA ILE A 64 -10.45 5.36 -8.04
C ILE A 64 -11.77 4.62 -7.80
#